data_AF-A0A1B7X298-F1
#
_entry.id   AF-A0A1B7X298-F1
#
_cell.length_a   1.000
_cell.length_b   1.000
_cell.length_c   1.000
_cell.angle_alpha   90.00
_cell.angle_beta   90.00
_cell.angle_gamma   90.00
#
_symmetry.space_group_name_H-M   'P 1'
#
loop_
_entity.id
_entity.type
_entity.pdbx_description
1 polymer ?
#
loop_
_entity_poly.entity_id
_entity_poly.type
_entity_poly.pdbx_seq_one_letter_code
_entity_poly.pdbx_strand_id
1 'polypeptide(L)'
;ADMYVHPQETDYNIDTLFALIDAAGLDFVGFSNPGFWQLENLLEKEPELIERAAELTERQRYRLVELLNPDVAHYEFFLSRPPLPKTDWLADNRLLAAIPELNPCIDGFPSQCIFNYDYQIVKLSTAEFEFMQNCDSKSTVAEILTKVEFNLDGVRHLWKQHLILLTPG
;
A
#
# COMPACT_ATOMS: atom_id res chain seq x y z
N ALA A 1 -4.76 16.25 -29.21
CA ALA A 1 -5.31 17.26 -28.28
C ALA A 1 -4.31 17.40 -27.15
N ASP A 2 -4.02 18.63 -26.73
CA ASP A 2 -3.19 18.89 -25.55
C ASP A 2 -3.98 18.47 -24.31
N MET A 3 -3.35 17.73 -23.41
CA MET A 3 -3.96 17.21 -22.18
C MET A 3 -4.41 18.36 -21.25
N TYR A 4 -3.76 19.53 -21.35
CA TYR A 4 -3.96 20.66 -20.44
C TYR A 4 -4.77 21.83 -21.01
N VAL A 5 -5.30 21.69 -22.24
CA VAL A 5 -6.05 22.77 -22.91
C VAL A 5 -7.27 22.18 -23.63
N HIS A 6 -7.95 21.23 -23.00
CA HIS A 6 -9.17 20.68 -23.56
C HIS A 6 -10.37 21.58 -23.22
N PRO A 7 -11.18 22.06 -24.19
CA PRO A 7 -12.31 22.96 -23.93
C PRO A 7 -13.44 22.36 -23.08
N GLN A 8 -13.35 21.07 -22.76
CA GLN A 8 -14.30 20.31 -21.93
C GLN A 8 -13.61 19.75 -20.68
N GLU A 9 -12.49 20.34 -20.27
CA GLU A 9 -11.86 20.00 -19.00
C GLU A 9 -12.87 20.15 -17.86
N THR A 10 -12.92 19.15 -17.00
CA THR A 10 -13.73 19.15 -15.80
C THR A 10 -12.78 19.11 -14.63
N ASP A 11 -12.77 20.16 -13.83
CA ASP A 11 -11.98 20.20 -12.61
C ASP A 11 -12.58 19.24 -11.59
N TYR A 12 -11.78 18.26 -11.18
CA TYR A 12 -12.14 17.37 -10.08
C TYR A 12 -11.52 17.88 -8.79
N ASN A 13 -12.24 17.64 -7.69
CA ASN A 13 -11.64 17.53 -6.37
C ASN A 13 -11.93 16.13 -5.82
N ILE A 14 -11.40 15.78 -4.66
CA ILE A 14 -11.64 14.45 -4.07
C ILE A 14 -13.15 14.15 -3.94
N ASP A 15 -13.99 15.13 -3.57
CA ASP A 15 -15.42 14.90 -3.41
C ASP A 15 -16.10 14.58 -4.76
N THR A 16 -15.83 15.34 -5.81
CA THR A 16 -16.42 15.11 -7.15
C THR A 16 -15.84 13.89 -7.84
N LEU A 17 -14.56 13.57 -7.58
CA LEU A 17 -13.91 12.35 -8.04
C LEU A 17 -14.61 11.11 -7.46
N PHE A 18 -14.80 11.05 -6.14
CA PHE A 18 -15.49 9.92 -5.53
C PHE A 18 -16.97 9.85 -5.92
N ALA A 19 -17.63 10.99 -6.13
CA ALA A 19 -18.99 10.99 -6.69
C ALA A 19 -19.04 10.35 -8.09
N LEU A 20 -18.05 10.61 -8.95
CA LEU A 20 -17.93 9.96 -10.26
C LEU A 20 -17.73 8.45 -10.13
N ILE A 21 -16.85 8.02 -9.24
CA ILE A 21 -16.55 6.59 -9.00
C ILE A 21 -17.80 5.86 -8.50
N ASP A 22 -18.50 6.44 -7.52
CA ASP A 22 -19.73 5.88 -6.96
C ASP A 22 -20.83 5.79 -8.04
N ALA A 23 -20.99 6.83 -8.87
CA ALA A 23 -21.95 6.85 -9.96
C ALA A 23 -21.65 5.81 -11.04
N ALA A 24 -20.37 5.46 -11.23
CA ALA A 24 -19.93 4.40 -12.12
C ALA A 24 -20.14 2.98 -11.53
N GLY A 25 -20.45 2.87 -10.24
CA GLY A 25 -20.59 1.59 -9.56
C GLY A 25 -19.28 0.80 -9.49
N LEU A 26 -18.15 1.50 -9.35
CA LEU A 26 -16.81 0.91 -9.27
C LEU A 26 -16.23 1.01 -7.86
N ASP A 27 -15.43 0.02 -7.47
CA ASP A 27 -14.70 0.05 -6.21
C ASP A 27 -13.38 0.80 -6.40
N PHE A 28 -13.13 1.79 -5.55
CA PHE A 28 -11.83 2.46 -5.47
C PHE A 28 -10.79 1.50 -4.87
N VAL A 29 -9.66 1.33 -5.58
CA VAL A 29 -8.57 0.45 -5.15
C VAL A 29 -7.50 1.24 -4.40
N GLY A 30 -7.12 2.41 -4.92
CA GLY A 30 -6.06 3.25 -4.38
C GLY A 30 -5.51 4.22 -5.43
N PHE A 31 -4.76 5.22 -4.98
CA PHE A 31 -3.97 6.10 -5.86
C PHE A 31 -2.70 5.40 -6.36
N SER A 32 -2.19 5.80 -7.53
CA SER A 32 -0.96 5.25 -8.12
C SER A 32 0.28 5.54 -7.29
N ASN A 33 0.30 6.71 -6.63
CA ASN A 33 1.37 7.16 -5.74
C ASN A 33 0.84 7.28 -4.29
N PRO A 34 0.69 6.17 -3.55
CA PRO A 34 0.08 6.18 -2.23
C PRO A 34 0.85 7.03 -1.22
N GLY A 35 2.17 7.18 -1.37
CA GLY A 35 3.01 8.02 -0.51
C GLY A 35 2.63 9.51 -0.54
N PHE A 36 2.23 10.02 -1.70
CA PHE A 36 1.73 11.40 -1.83
C PHE A 36 0.46 11.65 -1.01
N TRP A 37 -0.34 10.61 -0.78
CA TRP A 37 -1.60 10.66 -0.06
C TRP A 37 -1.51 10.33 1.43
N GLN A 38 -0.29 10.22 1.97
CA GLN A 38 -0.05 10.01 3.40
C GLN A 38 -0.03 11.36 4.14
N LEU A 39 -1.00 11.54 5.04
CA LEU A 39 -1.18 12.79 5.77
C LEU A 39 0.01 13.10 6.69
N GLU A 40 0.67 12.05 7.19
CA GLU A 40 1.85 12.12 8.04
C GLU A 40 2.99 12.92 7.39
N ASN A 41 3.12 12.86 6.06
CA ASN A 41 4.13 13.61 5.32
C ASN A 41 3.89 15.13 5.32
N LEU A 42 2.64 15.56 5.51
CA LEU A 42 2.26 16.98 5.56
C LEU A 42 2.24 17.52 6.99
N LEU A 43 1.92 16.66 7.96
CA LEU A 43 1.70 17.03 9.36
C LEU A 43 2.77 16.50 10.33
N GLU A 44 3.93 16.07 9.83
CA GLU A 44 5.03 15.48 10.63
C GLU A 44 5.40 16.34 11.86
N LYS A 45 5.33 17.66 11.72
CA LYS A 45 5.68 18.62 12.77
C LYS A 45 4.58 18.85 13.82
N GLU A 46 3.39 18.30 13.61
CA GLU A 46 2.19 18.55 14.40
C GLU A 46 1.48 17.23 14.77
N PRO A 47 2.08 16.40 15.66
CA PRO A 47 1.57 15.06 15.97
C PRO A 47 0.15 15.06 16.53
N GLU A 48 -0.24 16.10 17.26
CA GLU A 48 -1.61 16.26 17.77
C GLU A 48 -2.66 16.34 16.63
N LEU A 49 -2.28 16.87 15.46
CA LEU A 49 -3.18 16.92 14.30
C LEU A 49 -3.30 15.54 13.62
N ILE A 50 -2.24 14.73 13.64
CA ILE A 50 -2.27 13.35 13.14
C ILE A 50 -3.23 12.51 14.00
N GLU A 51 -3.16 12.65 15.33
CA GLU A 51 -4.08 11.97 16.25
C GLU A 51 -5.55 12.35 15.99
N ARG A 52 -5.82 13.64 15.77
CA ARG A 52 -7.18 14.11 15.41
C ARG A 52 -7.65 13.58 14.06
N ALA A 53 -6.76 13.45 13.09
CA ALA A 53 -7.08 12.93 11.78
C ALA A 53 -7.36 11.41 11.77
N ALA A 54 -7.00 10.70 12.85
CA ALA A 54 -7.31 9.27 13.00
C ALA A 54 -8.82 8.99 12.97
N GLU A 55 -9.66 9.96 13.35
CA GLU A 55 -11.13 9.84 13.31
C GLU A 55 -11.73 10.02 11.90
N LEU A 56 -10.96 10.55 10.95
CA LEU A 56 -11.43 10.79 9.59
C LEU A 56 -11.57 9.48 8.82
N THR A 57 -12.62 9.42 7.99
CA THR A 57 -12.74 8.37 6.97
C THR A 57 -11.65 8.50 5.91
N GLU A 58 -11.36 7.43 5.18
CA GLU A 58 -10.34 7.43 4.11
C GLU A 58 -10.55 8.56 3.09
N ARG A 59 -11.79 8.75 2.60
CA ARG A 59 -12.13 9.83 1.66
C ARG A 59 -11.90 11.22 2.26
N GLN A 60 -12.23 11.41 3.55
CA GLN A 60 -11.98 12.67 4.25
C GLN A 60 -10.47 12.93 4.42
N ARG A 61 -9.67 11.90 4.65
CA ARG A 61 -8.20 12.03 4.72
C ARG A 61 -7.64 12.44 3.36
N TYR A 62 -8.09 11.84 2.26
CA TYR A 62 -7.67 12.28 0.93
C TYR A 62 -8.08 13.72 0.64
N ARG A 63 -9.29 14.13 1.03
CA ARG A 63 -9.73 15.53 0.89
C ARG A 63 -8.88 16.48 1.72
N LEU A 64 -8.49 16.09 2.93
CA LEU A 64 -7.61 16.88 3.77
C LEU A 64 -6.21 17.03 3.15
N VAL A 65 -5.62 15.93 2.67
CA VAL A 65 -4.34 15.96 1.94
C VAL A 65 -4.44 16.91 0.75
N GLU A 66 -5.50 16.80 -0.05
CA GLU A 66 -5.71 17.67 -1.22
C GLU A 66 -5.79 19.16 -0.85
N LEU A 67 -6.44 19.51 0.27
CA LEU A 67 -6.56 20.89 0.73
C LEU A 67 -5.25 21.45 1.30
N LEU A 68 -4.42 20.59 1.88
CA LEU A 68 -3.16 20.98 2.52
C LEU A 68 -1.96 20.95 1.56
N ASN A 69 -2.02 20.12 0.52
CA ASN A 69 -0.92 19.93 -0.42
C ASN A 69 -1.12 20.83 -1.67
N PRO A 70 -0.27 21.86 -1.87
CA PRO A 70 -0.39 22.76 -3.02
C PRO A 70 -0.01 22.10 -4.35
N ASP A 71 0.61 20.91 -4.33
CA ASP A 71 1.20 20.28 -5.52
C ASP A 71 0.25 19.27 -6.21
N VAL A 72 -1.04 19.23 -5.83
CA VAL A 72 -2.04 18.35 -6.47
C VAL A 72 -2.38 18.88 -7.85
N ALA A 73 -1.70 18.36 -8.88
CA ALA A 73 -1.94 18.76 -10.27
C ALA A 73 -2.95 17.85 -10.99
N HIS A 74 -3.05 16.58 -10.62
CA HIS A 74 -3.92 15.58 -11.24
C HIS A 74 -4.12 14.38 -10.31
N TYR A 75 -5.14 13.54 -10.60
CA TYR A 75 -5.41 12.31 -9.87
C TYR A 75 -5.10 11.10 -10.75
N GLU A 76 -4.28 10.20 -10.22
CA GLU A 76 -4.01 8.90 -10.83
C GLU A 76 -4.39 7.80 -9.84
N PHE A 77 -5.29 6.92 -10.23
CA PHE A 77 -5.85 5.92 -9.33
C PHE A 77 -6.35 4.69 -10.09
N PHE A 78 -6.55 3.62 -9.34
CA PHE A 78 -7.04 2.35 -9.83
C PHE A 78 -8.48 2.12 -9.37
N LEU A 79 -9.30 1.62 -10.30
CA LEU A 79 -10.68 1.20 -10.05
C LEU A 79 -10.83 -0.29 -10.36
N SER A 80 -11.77 -0.93 -9.68
CA SER A 80 -12.11 -2.32 -9.92
C SER A 80 -13.62 -2.52 -10.01
N ARG A 81 -14.02 -3.62 -10.66
CA ARG A 81 -15.43 -4.02 -10.69
C ARG A 81 -15.78 -4.67 -9.35
N PRO A 82 -16.81 -4.19 -8.62
CA PRO A 82 -17.19 -4.78 -7.35
C PRO A 82 -17.76 -6.21 -7.50
N PRO A 83 -17.60 -7.06 -6.48
CA PRO A 83 -16.80 -6.83 -5.28
C PRO A 83 -15.31 -7.11 -5.54
N LEU A 84 -14.42 -6.22 -5.09
CA LEU A 84 -13.00 -6.55 -4.99
C LEU A 84 -12.75 -7.34 -3.70
N PRO A 85 -12.38 -8.63 -3.75
CA PRO A 85 -12.07 -9.39 -2.55
C PRO A 85 -10.82 -8.80 -1.88
N LYS A 86 -10.96 -8.34 -0.63
CA LYS A 86 -9.83 -7.89 0.19
C LYS A 86 -9.58 -8.92 1.28
N THR A 87 -8.36 -9.45 1.33
CA THR A 87 -7.95 -10.33 2.43
C THR A 87 -7.40 -9.49 3.57
N ASP A 88 -7.98 -9.65 4.75
CA ASP A 88 -7.46 -9.04 5.96
C ASP A 88 -6.34 -9.91 6.56
N TRP A 89 -5.11 -9.44 6.39
CA TRP A 89 -3.88 -10.04 6.91
C TRP A 89 -3.54 -9.57 8.33
N LEU A 90 -4.38 -8.77 8.97
CA LEU A 90 -4.19 -8.39 10.37
C LEU A 90 -4.51 -9.56 11.32
N ALA A 91 -5.38 -10.49 10.92
CA ALA A 91 -5.69 -11.66 11.72
C ALA A 91 -4.54 -12.69 11.72
N ASP A 92 -3.94 -12.97 12.88
CA ASP A 92 -2.79 -13.88 13.04
C ASP A 92 -3.02 -15.25 12.39
N ASN A 93 -4.19 -15.84 12.59
CA ASN A 93 -4.53 -17.15 12.05
C ASN A 93 -4.56 -17.17 10.51
N ARG A 94 -5.01 -16.08 9.87
CA ARG A 94 -4.99 -15.95 8.41
C ARG A 94 -3.58 -15.71 7.90
N LEU A 95 -2.82 -14.87 8.59
CA LEU A 95 -1.43 -14.59 8.24
C LEU A 95 -0.58 -15.86 8.31
N LEU A 96 -0.74 -16.66 9.37
CA LEU A 96 -0.06 -17.94 9.54
C LEU A 96 -0.37 -18.94 8.42
N ALA A 97 -1.61 -18.95 7.92
CA ALA A 97 -2.04 -19.82 6.83
C ALA A 97 -1.72 -19.29 5.43
N ALA A 98 -1.22 -18.05 5.31
CA ALA A 98 -0.89 -17.46 4.03
C ALA A 98 0.34 -18.12 3.40
N ILE A 99 0.40 -18.18 2.07
CA ILE A 99 1.58 -18.58 1.32
C ILE A 99 2.29 -17.29 0.85
N PRO A 100 3.48 -16.97 1.39
CA PRO A 100 4.24 -15.82 0.98
C PRO A 100 5.08 -16.11 -0.27
N GLU A 101 5.19 -15.10 -1.11
CA GLU A 101 6.12 -15.07 -2.25
C GLU A 101 6.87 -13.74 -2.29
N LEU A 102 8.06 -13.73 -2.87
CA LEU A 102 8.78 -12.48 -3.12
C LEU A 102 7.98 -11.64 -4.12
N ASN A 103 7.84 -10.34 -3.86
CA ASN A 103 7.21 -9.47 -4.84
C ASN A 103 8.07 -9.42 -6.11
N PRO A 104 7.54 -9.76 -7.31
CA PRO A 104 8.30 -9.78 -8.56
C PRO A 104 8.84 -8.40 -8.98
N CYS A 105 8.39 -7.33 -8.34
CA CYS A 105 8.83 -5.96 -8.59
C CYS A 105 9.97 -5.49 -7.68
N ILE A 106 10.56 -6.35 -6.83
CA ILE A 106 11.81 -6.01 -6.13
C ILE A 106 13.02 -6.30 -7.01
N ASP A 107 14.10 -5.55 -6.82
CA ASP A 107 15.36 -5.78 -7.53
C ASP A 107 16.54 -5.90 -6.55
N GLY A 108 17.52 -6.74 -6.91
CA GLY A 108 18.73 -6.98 -6.12
C GLY A 108 18.68 -8.15 -5.13
N PHE A 109 17.55 -8.85 -4.97
CA PHE A 109 17.49 -10.08 -4.18
C PHE A 109 18.19 -11.24 -4.94
N PRO A 110 19.03 -12.11 -4.30
CA PRO A 110 19.29 -12.24 -2.86
C PRO A 110 20.47 -11.37 -2.39
N SER A 111 20.14 -10.20 -1.84
CA SER A 111 21.03 -9.26 -1.14
C SER A 111 20.26 -8.72 0.07
N GLN A 112 20.96 -8.25 1.10
CA GLN A 112 20.33 -7.50 2.18
C GLN A 112 20.06 -6.03 1.81
N CYS A 113 20.67 -5.54 0.73
CA CYS A 113 20.40 -4.21 0.19
C CYS A 113 19.71 -4.38 -1.16
N ILE A 114 18.43 -4.05 -1.23
CA ILE A 114 17.55 -4.25 -2.39
C ILE A 114 16.81 -2.96 -2.74
N PHE A 115 16.21 -2.93 -3.92
CA PHE A 115 15.21 -1.93 -4.30
C PHE A 115 13.80 -2.51 -4.11
N ASN A 116 12.91 -1.75 -3.47
CA ASN A 116 11.49 -2.08 -3.44
C ASN A 116 10.79 -1.73 -4.77
N TYR A 117 9.48 -1.94 -4.84
CA TYR A 117 8.68 -1.67 -6.04
C TYR A 117 8.70 -0.19 -6.50
N ASP A 118 9.00 0.74 -5.57
CA ASP A 118 9.14 2.18 -5.82
C ASP A 118 10.61 2.60 -6.05
N TYR A 119 11.52 1.65 -6.30
CA TYR A 119 12.96 1.88 -6.47
C TYR A 119 13.65 2.56 -5.27
N GLN A 120 13.07 2.44 -4.07
CA GLN A 120 13.71 2.91 -2.85
C GLN A 120 14.66 1.85 -2.30
N ILE A 121 15.80 2.28 -1.75
CA ILE A 121 16.76 1.37 -1.12
C ILE A 121 16.17 0.86 0.20
N VAL A 122 16.04 -0.45 0.31
CA VAL A 122 15.68 -1.14 1.54
C VAL A 122 16.87 -1.96 2.04
N LYS A 123 17.15 -1.84 3.34
CA LYS A 123 18.17 -2.62 4.04
C LYS A 123 17.48 -3.64 4.94
N LEU A 124 17.46 -4.89 4.50
CA LEU A 124 16.91 -6.01 5.24
C LEU A 124 17.80 -6.31 6.44
N SER A 125 17.17 -6.50 7.60
CA SER A 125 17.80 -7.18 8.73
C SER A 125 18.14 -8.63 8.36
N THR A 126 18.99 -9.28 9.16
CA THR A 126 19.33 -10.69 8.97
C THR A 126 18.09 -11.58 9.05
N ALA A 127 17.17 -11.31 9.98
CA ALA A 127 15.96 -12.09 10.17
C ALA A 127 14.96 -11.93 9.01
N GLU A 128 14.79 -10.70 8.50
CA GLU A 128 13.97 -10.44 7.31
C GLU A 128 14.53 -11.13 6.07
N PHE A 129 15.85 -11.04 5.86
CA PHE A 129 16.52 -11.70 4.75
C PHE A 129 16.38 -13.22 4.84
N GLU A 130 16.55 -13.81 6.02
CA GLU A 130 16.39 -15.24 6.25
C GLU A 130 14.96 -15.72 5.99
N PHE A 131 13.95 -14.97 6.46
CA PHE A 131 12.54 -15.26 6.16
C PHE A 131 12.28 -15.19 4.66
N MET A 132 12.71 -14.11 3.99
CA MET A 132 12.51 -13.91 2.55
C MET A 132 13.17 -15.00 1.69
N GLN A 133 14.33 -15.54 2.10
CA GLN A 133 14.96 -16.68 1.42
C GLN A 133 14.12 -17.97 1.47
N ASN A 134 13.19 -18.07 2.42
CA ASN A 134 12.30 -19.22 2.58
C ASN A 134 10.91 -19.00 1.94
N CYS A 135 10.66 -17.84 1.31
CA CYS A 135 9.43 -17.59 0.53
C CYS A 135 9.48 -18.35 -0.81
N ASP A 136 9.06 -19.61 -0.81
CA ASP A 136 9.15 -20.55 -1.93
C ASP A 136 7.85 -20.68 -2.76
N SER A 137 6.87 -19.80 -2.51
CA SER A 137 5.51 -19.83 -3.09
C SER A 137 4.76 -21.15 -2.84
N LYS A 138 5.13 -21.92 -1.80
CA LYS A 138 4.51 -23.21 -1.46
C LYS A 138 4.25 -23.39 0.02
N SER A 139 5.24 -23.09 0.84
CA SER A 139 5.20 -23.20 2.29
C SER A 139 4.35 -22.06 2.86
N THR A 140 3.56 -22.34 3.89
CA THR A 140 2.83 -21.32 4.63
C THR A 140 3.77 -20.48 5.50
N VAL A 141 3.33 -19.28 5.91
CA VAL A 141 4.05 -18.46 6.89
C VAL A 141 4.33 -19.27 8.16
N ALA A 142 3.35 -20.04 8.66
CA ALA A 142 3.53 -20.89 9.84
C ALA A 142 4.69 -21.88 9.67
N GLU A 143 4.77 -22.57 8.53
CA GLU A 143 5.83 -23.54 8.23
C GLU A 143 7.20 -22.88 8.11
N ILE A 144 7.29 -21.69 7.50
CA ILE A 144 8.53 -20.93 7.39
C ILE A 144 9.02 -20.49 8.77
N LEU A 145 8.12 -19.98 9.62
CA LEU A 145 8.45 -19.54 10.99
C LEU A 145 8.93 -20.66 11.90
N THR A 146 8.74 -21.94 11.56
CA THR A 146 9.36 -23.06 12.29
C THR A 146 10.86 -23.22 11.99
N LYS A 147 11.34 -22.64 10.88
CA LYS A 147 12.71 -22.81 10.36
C LYS A 147 13.61 -21.60 10.62
N VAL A 148 13.02 -20.42 10.85
CA VAL A 148 13.74 -19.15 10.98
C VAL A 148 13.35 -18.42 12.26
N GLU A 149 14.28 -17.66 12.84
CA GLU A 149 13.99 -16.83 14.01
C GLU A 149 13.34 -15.51 13.57
N PHE A 150 12.03 -15.55 13.33
CA PHE A 150 11.24 -14.39 12.90
C PHE A 150 9.84 -14.37 13.55
N ASN A 151 9.12 -13.27 13.43
CA ASN A 151 7.80 -13.10 14.07
C ASN A 151 6.76 -12.50 13.10
N LEU A 152 5.48 -12.59 13.49
CA LEU A 152 4.37 -12.11 12.64
C LEU A 152 4.40 -10.60 12.38
N ASP A 153 4.91 -9.81 13.32
CA ASP A 153 5.03 -8.35 13.12
C ASP A 153 6.06 -8.03 12.03
N GLY A 154 7.16 -8.78 11.99
CA GLY A 154 8.12 -8.74 10.90
C GLY A 154 7.51 -9.16 9.57
N VAL A 155 6.71 -10.22 9.53
CA VAL A 155 5.99 -10.63 8.30
C VAL A 155 5.06 -9.53 7.82
N ARG A 156 4.29 -8.90 8.73
CA ARG A 156 3.44 -7.75 8.41
C ARG A 156 4.24 -6.56 7.92
N HIS A 157 5.43 -6.34 8.47
CA HIS A 157 6.32 -5.27 8.03
C HIS A 157 6.75 -5.47 6.58
N LEU A 158 7.24 -6.68 6.24
CA LEU A 158 7.61 -7.05 4.87
C LEU A 158 6.44 -6.93 3.89
N TRP A 159 5.25 -7.37 4.31
CA TRP A 159 4.03 -7.26 3.51
C TRP A 159 3.61 -5.80 3.28
N LYS A 160 3.61 -4.95 4.32
CA LYS A 160 3.29 -3.52 4.21
C LYS A 160 4.26 -2.76 3.32
N GLN A 161 5.53 -3.17 3.28
CA GLN A 161 6.54 -2.62 2.36
C GLN A 161 6.45 -3.20 0.94
N HIS A 162 5.47 -4.08 0.67
CA HIS A 162 5.34 -4.80 -0.61
C HIS A 162 6.62 -5.56 -0.99
N LEU A 163 7.39 -6.08 -0.03
CA LEU A 163 8.55 -6.92 -0.31
C LEU A 163 8.14 -8.38 -0.54
N ILE A 164 7.03 -8.78 0.07
CA ILE A 164 6.39 -10.06 -0.13
C ILE A 164 4.92 -9.86 -0.52
N LEU A 165 4.39 -10.76 -1.32
CA LEU A 165 2.96 -10.92 -1.56
C LEU A 165 2.45 -12.10 -0.74
N LEU A 166 1.19 -12.00 -0.31
CA LEU A 166 0.52 -13.03 0.48
C LEU A 166 -0.67 -13.55 -0.30
N THR A 167 -0.74 -14.86 -0.46
CA THR A 167 -1.91 -15.54 -1.04
C THR A 167 -2.62 -16.37 0.01
N PRO A 168 -3.96 -16.44 0.00
CA PRO A 168 -4.69 -17.36 0.88
C PRO A 168 -4.30 -18.81 0.55
N GLY A 169 -3.95 -19.59 1.59
CA GLY A 169 -3.71 -21.03 1.48
C GLY A 169 -4.97 -21.86 1.38
#